data_AF-A0A8T3PCV7-F1
#
_entry.id   AF-A0A8T3PCV7-F1
#
_cell.length_a   1.000
_cell.length_b   1.000
_cell.length_c   1.000
_cell.angle_alpha   90.00
_cell.angle_beta   90.00
_cell.angle_gamma   90.00
#
_symmetry.space_group_name_H-M   'P 1'
#
loop_
_entity.id
_entity.type
_entity.pdbx_description
1 polymer ?
#
loop_
_entity_poly.entity_id
_entity_poly.type
_entity_poly.pdbx_seq_one_letter_code
_entity_poly.pdbx_strand_id
1 'polypeptide(L)'
;MEWLQRAGAVLVFVTLGVVVVSLFGGFQTAIAQPVALILGIAMGALMVAIFLKVALVPERRYTGWVRSITNRNARYLFGLLLLLWIGAMAFLASLNLPANTVGAPALVGLFAGFFIFMGFIWAVISE
;
A
#
# COMPACT_ATOMS: atom_id res chain seq x y z
N MET A 1 -1.62 -29.35 -21.94
CA MET A 1 -1.66 -28.37 -20.84
C MET A 1 -0.43 -28.43 -19.92
N GLU A 2 0.37 -29.50 -19.90
CA GLU A 2 1.61 -29.58 -19.09
C GLU A 2 2.67 -28.52 -19.44
N TRP A 3 2.84 -28.13 -20.71
CA TRP A 3 3.88 -27.17 -21.10
C TRP A 3 3.66 -25.76 -20.52
N LEU A 4 2.39 -25.35 -20.36
CA LEU A 4 2.01 -24.09 -19.70
C LEU A 4 2.28 -24.14 -18.20
N GLN A 5 2.08 -25.30 -17.56
CA GLN A 5 2.39 -25.47 -16.14
C GLN A 5 3.90 -25.43 -15.88
N ARG A 6 4.71 -26.06 -16.75
CA ARG A 6 6.17 -26.01 -16.67
C ARG A 6 6.69 -24.60 -16.95
N ALA A 7 6.15 -23.90 -17.95
CA ALA A 7 6.47 -22.50 -18.22
C ALA A 7 6.09 -21.59 -17.04
N GLY A 8 4.90 -21.79 -16.46
CA GLY A 8 4.46 -21.07 -15.26
C GLY A 8 5.36 -21.32 -14.05
N ALA A 9 5.79 -22.56 -13.82
CA ALA A 9 6.71 -22.90 -12.73
C ALA A 9 8.08 -22.21 -12.92
N VAL A 10 8.60 -22.18 -14.14
CA VAL A 10 9.85 -21.46 -14.45
C VAL A 10 9.69 -19.95 -14.22
N LEU A 11 8.57 -19.37 -14.65
CA LEU A 11 8.27 -17.95 -14.45
C LEU A 11 8.18 -17.58 -12.96
N VAL A 12 7.54 -18.43 -12.15
CA VAL A 12 7.50 -18.27 -10.70
C VAL A 12 8.89 -18.36 -10.10
N PHE A 13 9.71 -19.32 -10.54
CA PHE A 13 11.07 -19.47 -10.02
C PHE A 13 11.97 -18.27 -10.37
N VAL A 14 11.84 -17.74 -11.59
CA VAL A 14 12.56 -16.55 -12.04
C VAL A 14 12.12 -15.32 -11.27
N THR A 15 10.80 -15.11 -11.10
CA THR A 15 10.29 -13.96 -10.34
C THR A 15 10.69 -14.03 -8.86
N LEU A 16 10.67 -15.23 -8.26
CA LEU A 16 11.16 -15.45 -6.90
C LEU A 16 12.66 -15.15 -6.78
N GLY A 17 13.47 -15.59 -7.76
CA GLY A 17 14.89 -15.24 -7.83
C GLY A 17 15.14 -13.74 -7.91
N VAL A 18 14.39 -13.02 -8.76
CA VAL A 18 14.47 -11.55 -8.86
C VAL A 18 14.11 -10.89 -7.52
N VAL A 19 13.06 -11.36 -6.85
CA VAL A 19 12.64 -10.84 -5.53
C VAL A 19 13.76 -11.03 -4.51
N VAL A 20 14.35 -12.23 -4.43
CA VAL A 20 15.43 -12.52 -3.47
C VAL A 20 16.66 -11.64 -3.71
N VAL A 21 17.09 -11.49 -4.97
CA VAL A 21 18.23 -10.62 -5.32
C VAL A 21 17.92 -9.16 -5.00
N SER A 22 16.71 -8.70 -5.29
CA SER A 22 16.26 -7.32 -4.99
C SER A 22 16.23 -7.06 -3.48
N LEU A 23 15.75 -8.02 -2.69
CA LEU A 23 15.74 -7.94 -1.23
C LEU A 23 17.16 -7.90 -0.67
N PHE A 24 18.06 -8.74 -1.19
CA PHE A 24 19.44 -8.77 -0.74
C PHE A 24 20.16 -7.46 -1.01
N GLY A 25 20.03 -6.89 -2.21
CA GLY A 25 20.59 -5.58 -2.55
C GLY A 25 19.99 -4.44 -1.71
N GLY A 26 18.68 -4.49 -1.45
CA GLY A 26 18.02 -3.56 -0.53
C GLY A 26 18.58 -3.65 0.89
N PHE A 27 18.83 -4.86 1.39
CA PHE A 27 19.36 -5.10 2.73
C PHE A 27 20.80 -4.60 2.88
N GLN A 28 21.65 -4.84 1.87
CA GLN A 28 23.02 -4.30 1.85
C GLN A 28 23.03 -2.77 1.90
N THR A 29 22.14 -2.13 1.15
CA THR A 29 22.00 -0.67 1.13
C THR A 29 21.52 -0.14 2.48
N ALA A 30 20.57 -0.84 3.12
CA ALA A 30 20.08 -0.48 4.45
C ALA A 30 21.17 -0.60 5.53
N ILE A 31 22.00 -1.64 5.50
CA ILE A 31 23.13 -1.79 6.45
C ILE A 31 24.13 -0.65 6.29
N ALA A 32 24.38 -0.18 5.06
CA ALA A 32 25.27 0.95 4.81
C ALA A 32 24.72 2.29 5.36
N GLN A 33 23.41 2.40 5.59
CA GLN A 33 22.75 3.60 6.10
C GLN A 33 22.02 3.30 7.43
N PRO A 34 22.70 3.45 8.58
CA PRO A 34 22.17 2.99 9.88
C PRO A 34 20.84 3.65 10.26
N VAL A 35 20.62 4.91 9.87
CA VAL A 35 19.34 5.60 10.11
C VAL A 35 18.20 4.97 9.31
N ALA A 36 18.44 4.63 8.03
CA ALA A 36 17.44 4.01 7.17
C ALA A 36 17.09 2.59 7.67
N LEU A 37 18.08 1.84 8.17
CA LEU A 37 17.87 0.53 8.78
C LEU A 37 16.98 0.61 10.03
N ILE A 38 17.28 1.52 10.96
CA ILE A 38 16.50 1.69 12.19
C ILE A 38 15.06 2.11 11.86
N LEU A 39 14.87 3.07 10.95
CA LEU A 39 13.54 3.50 10.54
C LEU A 39 12.77 2.38 9.83
N GLY A 40 13.44 1.60 8.97
CA GLY A 40 12.83 0.46 8.29
C GLY A 40 12.36 -0.62 9.28
N ILE A 41 13.20 -0.98 10.26
CA ILE A 41 12.84 -1.93 11.32
C ILE A 41 11.68 -1.37 12.16
N ALA A 42 11.74 -0.10 12.56
CA ALA A 42 10.68 0.53 13.34
C ALA A 42 9.34 0.53 12.60
N MET A 43 9.35 0.81 11.29
CA MET A 43 8.13 0.82 10.47
C MET A 43 7.57 -0.58 10.25
N GLY A 44 8.43 -1.57 10.01
CA GLY A 44 8.02 -2.97 9.93
C GLY A 44 7.40 -3.46 11.24
N ALA A 45 8.03 -3.15 12.38
CA ALA A 45 7.50 -3.47 13.69
C ALA A 45 6.14 -2.79 13.95
N LEU A 46 6.00 -1.53 13.54
CA LEU A 46 4.74 -0.78 13.65
C LEU A 46 3.62 -1.40 12.81
N MET A 47 3.90 -1.80 11.56
CA MET A 47 2.92 -2.50 10.72
C MET A 47 2.47 -3.82 11.35
N VAL A 48 3.41 -4.64 11.82
CA VAL A 48 3.09 -5.92 12.49
C VAL A 48 2.27 -5.66 13.75
N ALA A 49 2.60 -4.65 14.54
CA ALA A 49 1.84 -4.28 15.74
C ALA A 49 0.40 -3.85 15.40
N ILE A 50 0.20 -3.09 14.32
CA ILE A 50 -1.14 -2.71 13.83
C ILE A 50 -1.91 -3.97 13.39
N PHE A 51 -1.29 -4.86 12.62
CA PHE A 51 -1.96 -6.08 12.16
C PHE A 51 -2.34 -7.01 13.31
N LEU A 52 -1.45 -7.20 14.29
CA LEU A 52 -1.76 -7.96 15.50
C LEU A 52 -2.89 -7.31 16.30
N LYS A 53 -2.87 -5.98 16.47
CA LYS A 53 -3.95 -5.24 17.11
C LYS A 53 -5.28 -5.46 16.39
N VAL A 54 -5.31 -5.35 15.07
CA VAL A 54 -6.53 -5.54 14.26
C VAL A 54 -7.03 -6.98 14.36
N ALA A 55 -6.13 -7.97 14.29
CA ALA A 55 -6.48 -9.39 14.39
C ALA A 55 -7.01 -9.80 15.77
N LEU A 56 -6.53 -9.14 16.84
CA LEU A 56 -6.93 -9.41 18.22
C LEU A 56 -8.18 -8.65 18.65
N VAL A 57 -8.73 -7.73 17.85
CA VAL A 57 -9.96 -7.01 18.19
C VAL A 57 -11.15 -7.92 17.86
N PRO A 58 -11.88 -8.46 18.87
CA PRO A 58 -13.15 -9.12 18.61
C PRO A 58 -14.13 -8.05 18.13
N GLU A 59 -14.95 -8.37 17.10
CA GLU A 59 -15.94 -7.50 16.44
C GLU A 59 -16.42 -6.34 17.33
N ARG A 60 -15.65 -5.26 17.39
CA ARG A 60 -15.96 -4.16 18.29
C ARG A 60 -17.04 -3.34 17.61
N ARG A 61 -18.23 -3.42 18.21
CA ARG A 61 -19.39 -2.54 18.02
C ARG A 61 -18.94 -1.13 17.61
N TYR A 62 -19.32 -0.75 16.38
CA TYR A 62 -19.17 0.56 15.74
C TYR A 62 -18.69 1.68 16.68
N THR A 63 -17.41 2.04 16.57
CA THR A 63 -16.87 3.24 17.23
C THR A 63 -17.52 4.49 16.61
N GLY A 64 -17.89 5.47 17.43
CA GLY A 64 -18.58 6.69 16.97
C GLY A 64 -17.83 7.46 15.87
N TRP A 65 -16.50 7.32 15.82
CA TRP A 65 -15.64 7.83 14.76
C TRP A 65 -15.86 7.14 13.41
N VAL A 66 -15.98 5.81 13.39
CA VAL A 66 -16.34 5.07 12.17
C VAL A 66 -17.73 5.53 11.70
N ARG A 67 -18.68 5.70 12.62
CA ARG A 67 -20.03 6.20 12.28
C ARG A 67 -20.04 7.61 11.70
N SER A 68 -19.10 8.49 12.10
CA SER A 68 -19.03 9.84 11.51
C SER A 68 -18.43 9.83 10.10
N ILE A 69 -17.49 8.92 9.82
CA ILE A 69 -16.89 8.75 8.48
C ILE A 69 -17.84 8.00 7.55
N THR A 70 -18.63 7.06 8.07
CA THR A 70 -19.61 6.25 7.33
C THR A 70 -21.03 6.86 7.34
N ASN A 71 -21.17 8.16 7.62
CA ASN A 71 -22.48 8.81 7.56
C ASN A 71 -22.88 9.09 6.10
N ARG A 72 -24.11 9.55 5.83
CA ARG A 72 -24.60 9.90 4.47
C ARG A 72 -23.66 10.84 3.70
N ASN A 73 -22.84 11.64 4.41
CA ASN A 73 -21.86 12.54 3.80
C ASN A 73 -20.55 11.86 3.33
N ALA A 74 -20.41 10.53 3.50
CA ALA A 74 -19.21 9.78 3.16
C ALA A 74 -18.82 9.92 1.67
N ARG A 75 -19.79 10.06 0.77
CA ARG A 75 -19.55 10.25 -0.67
C ARG A 75 -18.71 11.50 -0.98
N TYR A 76 -18.93 12.59 -0.23
CA TYR A 76 -18.19 13.82 -0.43
C TYR A 76 -16.80 13.75 0.20
N LEU A 77 -16.66 13.07 1.34
CA LEU A 77 -15.37 12.83 1.98
C LEU A 77 -14.47 11.97 1.10
N PHE A 78 -14.98 10.84 0.61
CA PHE A 78 -14.22 9.97 -0.29
C PHE A 78 -14.01 10.59 -1.68
N GLY A 79 -14.99 11.36 -2.19
CA GLY A 79 -14.82 12.13 -3.42
C GLY A 79 -13.70 13.17 -3.30
N LEU A 80 -13.63 13.89 -2.19
CA LEU A 80 -12.56 14.85 -1.92
C LEU A 80 -11.19 14.16 -1.76
N LEU A 81 -11.13 13.03 -1.04
CA LEU A 81 -9.92 12.22 -0.92
C LEU A 81 -9.44 11.72 -2.29
N LEU A 82 -10.36 11.33 -3.16
CA LEU A 82 -10.06 10.90 -4.53
C LEU A 82 -9.47 12.04 -5.36
N LEU A 83 -10.06 13.24 -5.29
CA LEU A 83 -9.52 14.42 -5.97
C LEU A 83 -8.13 14.80 -5.45
N LEU A 84 -7.94 14.80 -4.12
CA LEU A 84 -6.63 15.03 -3.51
C LEU A 84 -5.60 13.99 -3.95
N TRP A 85 -6.00 12.72 -4.00
CA TRP A 85 -5.13 11.63 -4.45
C TRP A 85 -4.72 11.79 -5.92
N ILE A 86 -5.67 12.10 -6.82
CA ILE A 86 -5.36 12.40 -8.22
C ILE A 86 -4.38 13.57 -8.32
N GLY A 87 -4.63 14.65 -7.56
CA GLY A 87 -3.74 15.81 -7.53
C GLY A 87 -2.33 15.45 -7.03
N ALA A 88 -2.23 14.66 -5.96
CA ALA A 88 -0.96 14.21 -5.43
C ALA A 88 -0.18 13.32 -6.42
N MET A 89 -0.85 12.41 -7.12
CA MET A 89 -0.21 11.55 -8.12
C MET A 89 0.17 12.32 -9.38
N ALA A 90 -0.66 13.25 -9.83
CA ALA A 90 -0.34 14.13 -10.95
C ALA A 90 0.85 15.05 -10.63
N PHE A 91 0.93 15.56 -9.40
CA PHE A 91 2.07 16.32 -8.92
C PHE A 91 3.33 15.46 -8.84
N LEU A 92 3.23 14.25 -8.29
CA LEU A 92 4.37 13.32 -8.22
C LEU A 92 4.90 12.97 -9.62
N ALA A 93 3.99 12.81 -10.60
CA ALA A 93 4.35 12.58 -12.00
C ALA A 93 4.98 13.82 -12.65
N SER A 94 4.54 15.04 -12.31
CA SER A 94 5.08 16.28 -12.90
C SER A 94 6.52 16.58 -12.47
N LEU A 95 6.97 16.03 -11.35
CA LEU A 95 8.35 16.19 -10.87
C LEU A 95 9.39 15.42 -11.70
N ASN A 96 8.96 14.54 -12.61
CA ASN A 96 9.81 13.76 -13.53
C ASN A 96 11.07 13.16 -12.86
N LEU A 97 10.90 12.63 -11.65
CA LEU A 97 11.98 12.09 -10.84
C LEU A 97 12.40 10.70 -11.35
N PRO A 98 13.69 10.31 -11.17
CA PRO A 98 14.17 8.99 -11.58
C PRO A 98 13.43 7.86 -10.85
N ALA A 99 13.12 6.78 -11.57
CA ALA A 99 12.27 5.69 -11.11
C ALA A 99 12.71 5.07 -9.76
N ASN A 100 14.02 5.07 -9.50
CA ASN A 100 14.62 4.53 -8.28
C ASN A 100 14.21 5.33 -7.02
N THR A 101 13.88 6.62 -7.19
CA THR A 101 13.43 7.51 -6.12
C THR A 101 11.90 7.52 -6.00
N VAL A 102 11.18 7.26 -7.09
CA VAL A 102 9.71 7.34 -7.16
C VAL A 102 9.04 6.00 -6.89
N GLY A 103 9.75 4.88 -7.02
CA GLY A 103 9.16 3.54 -6.89
C GLY A 103 8.42 3.31 -5.56
N ALA A 104 9.04 3.69 -4.44
CA ALA A 104 8.42 3.55 -3.11
C ALA A 104 7.18 4.45 -2.92
N PRO A 105 7.24 5.78 -3.16
CA PRO A 105 6.04 6.62 -3.03
C PRO A 105 4.96 6.30 -4.07
N ALA A 106 5.31 5.84 -5.28
CA ALA A 106 4.34 5.40 -6.28
C ALA A 106 3.58 4.14 -5.84
N LEU A 107 4.27 3.17 -5.23
CA LEU A 107 3.64 1.97 -4.68
C LEU A 107 2.65 2.32 -3.55
N VAL A 108 3.08 3.19 -2.62
CA VAL A 108 2.21 3.68 -1.54
C VAL A 108 1.01 4.44 -2.12
N GLY A 109 1.24 5.26 -3.14
CA GLY A 109 0.19 5.97 -3.88
C GLY A 109 -0.82 5.00 -4.51
N LEU A 110 -0.35 3.91 -5.12
CA LEU A 110 -1.22 2.90 -5.72
C LEU A 110 -2.09 2.19 -4.68
N PHE A 111 -1.51 1.76 -3.56
CA PHE A 111 -2.29 1.16 -2.47
C PHE A 111 -3.28 2.14 -1.85
N ALA A 112 -2.86 3.39 -1.59
CA ALA A 112 -3.75 4.43 -1.10
C ALA A 112 -4.91 4.69 -2.06
N GLY A 113 -4.62 4.76 -3.36
CA GLY A 113 -5.63 4.92 -4.41
C GLY A 113 -6.67 3.80 -4.37
N PHE A 114 -6.23 2.54 -4.34
CA PHE A 114 -7.13 1.39 -4.26
C PHE A 114 -8.12 1.50 -3.07
N PHE A 115 -7.63 1.82 -1.87
CA PHE A 115 -8.49 1.96 -0.70
C PHE A 115 -9.44 3.16 -0.79
N ILE A 116 -8.99 4.29 -1.35
CA ILE A 116 -9.83 5.47 -1.56
C ILE A 116 -10.94 5.17 -2.57
N PHE A 117 -10.63 4.50 -3.68
CA PHE A 117 -11.62 4.09 -4.69
C PHE A 117 -12.63 3.10 -4.13
N MET A 118 -12.18 2.07 -3.41
CA MET A 118 -13.09 1.11 -2.77
C MET A 118 -14.00 1.78 -1.75
N GLY A 119 -13.45 2.69 -0.93
CA GLY A 119 -14.23 3.48 0.03
C GLY A 119 -15.25 4.40 -0.66
N PHE A 120 -14.88 5.02 -1.77
CA PHE A 120 -15.79 5.86 -2.57
C PHE A 120 -16.95 5.06 -3.16
N ILE A 121 -16.66 3.92 -3.81
CA ILE A 121 -17.68 3.04 -4.39
C ILE A 121 -18.66 2.61 -3.31
N TRP A 122 -18.16 2.17 -2.16
CA TRP A 122 -19.02 1.76 -1.05
C TRP A 122 -19.87 2.91 -0.51
N ALA A 123 -19.30 4.11 -0.38
CA ALA A 123 -20.01 5.30 0.07
C ALA A 123 -21.13 5.77 -0.88
N VAL A 124 -21.02 5.49 -2.19
CA VAL A 124 -22.07 5.79 -3.19
C VAL A 124 -23.16 4.72 -3.20
N ILE A 125 -22.81 3.44 -3.02
CA ILE A 125 -23.76 2.33 -3.03
C ILE A 125 -24.65 2.30 -1.77
N SER A 126 -24.15 2.81 -0.65
CA SER A 126 -24.84 2.76 0.64
C SER A 126 -25.86 3.88 0.88
N GLU A 127 -26.12 4.73 -0.12
CA GLU A 127 -27.26 5.67 -0.18
C GLU A 127 -28.52 5.05 -0.78
#